data_AF-A0A1X1Y192-F1
#
_entry.id   AF-A0A1X1Y192-F1
#
_cell.length_a   1.000
_cell.length_b   1.000
_cell.length_c   1.000
_cell.angle_alpha   90.00
_cell.angle_beta   90.00
_cell.angle_gamma   90.00
#
_symmetry.space_group_name_H-M   'P 1'
#
loop_
_entity.id
_entity.type
_entity.pdbx_description
1 polymer ?
#
loop_
_entity_poly.entity_id
_entity_poly.type
_entity_poly.pdbx_seq_one_letter_code
_entity_poly.pdbx_strand_id
1 'polypeptide(L)' 'MNGDLQTWTVVGHWENGEIQVEYVVEGAYQDPRIDTGYWEEGLFAASGQGRTVEEAIAAVRAEYEDPLRI' A
#
# COMPACT_ATOMS: atom_id res chain seq x y z
N MET A 1 -3.22 24.92 3.40
CA MET A 1 -3.84 23.59 3.41
C MET A 1 -3.73 23.08 4.84
N ASN A 2 -4.83 22.99 5.58
CA ASN A 2 -4.82 22.31 6.88
C ASN A 2 -4.66 20.82 6.57
N GLY A 3 -3.45 20.30 6.78
CA GLY A 3 -3.08 18.92 6.49
C GLY A 3 -3.49 18.01 7.64
N ASP A 4 -4.79 17.80 7.78
CA ASP A 4 -5.31 16.78 8.69
C ASP A 4 -4.93 15.40 8.16
N LEU A 5 -4.61 14.46 9.06
CA LEU A 5 -4.29 13.09 8.66
C LEU A 5 -5.53 12.44 8.04
N GLN A 6 -5.36 11.90 6.84
CA GLN A 6 -6.38 11.14 6.13
C GLN A 6 -5.92 9.69 6.00
N THR A 7 -6.89 8.77 5.98
CA THR A 7 -6.63 7.36 5.72
C THR A 7 -6.66 7.13 4.22
N TRP A 8 -5.72 6.37 3.71
CA TRP A 8 -5.66 5.94 2.31
C TRP A 8 -5.35 4.45 2.29
N THR A 9 -5.95 3.72 1.37
CA THR A 9 -5.63 2.32 1.13
C THR A 9 -4.78 2.21 -0.12
N VAL A 10 -3.58 1.67 0.06
CA VAL A 10 -2.62 1.38 -1.00
C VAL A 10 -2.88 -0.03 -1.50
N VAL A 11 -3.12 -0.17 -2.80
CA VAL A 11 -3.43 -1.44 -3.45
C VAL A 11 -2.40 -1.72 -4.54
N GLY A 12 -1.89 -2.94 -4.57
CA GLY A 12 -0.76 -3.32 -5.41
C GLY A 12 -0.43 -4.81 -5.34
N HIS A 13 0.83 -5.15 -5.55
CA HIS A 13 1.35 -6.51 -5.42
C HIS A 13 2.76 -6.47 -4.85
N TRP A 14 3.21 -7.63 -4.37
CA TRP A 14 4.60 -7.82 -3.98
C TRP A 14 5.43 -8.20 -5.20
N GLU A 15 6.60 -7.59 -5.34
CA GLU A 15 7.60 -7.97 -6.32
C GLU A 15 9.00 -7.75 -5.74
N ASN A 16 9.78 -8.82 -5.64
CA ASN A 16 11.13 -8.84 -5.06
C ASN A 16 11.18 -8.32 -3.60
N GLY A 17 10.12 -8.54 -2.82
CA GLY A 17 10.01 -8.04 -1.45
C GLY A 17 9.71 -6.53 -1.33
N GLU A 18 9.39 -5.86 -2.43
CA GLU A 18 8.92 -4.47 -2.46
C GLU A 18 7.44 -4.39 -2.85
N ILE A 19 6.75 -3.35 -2.39
CA ILE A 19 5.36 -3.08 -2.74
C ILE A 19 5.33 -2.27 -4.04
N GLN A 20 4.83 -2.89 -5.10
CA GLN A 20 4.49 -2.22 -6.34
C GLN A 20 3.06 -1.66 -6.24
N VAL A 21 2.95 -0.34 -6.15
CA VAL A 21 1.67 0.35 -6.01
C VAL A 21 0.98 0.43 -7.38
N GLU A 22 -0.23 -0.09 -7.48
CA GLU A 22 -1.05 0.01 -8.69
C GLU A 22 -2.04 1.18 -8.61
N TYR A 23 -2.73 1.32 -7.48
CA TYR A 23 -3.64 2.43 -7.24
C TYR A 23 -3.84 2.69 -5.74
N VAL A 24 -4.36 3.88 -5.43
CA VAL A 24 -4.65 4.31 -4.05
C VAL A 24 -6.08 4.80 -3.95
N VAL A 25 -6.76 4.40 -2.89
CA VAL A 25 -8.16 4.77 -2.60
C VAL A 25 -8.22 5.56 -1.30
N GLU A 26 -8.99 6.65 -1.26
CA GLU A 26 -9.25 7.38 -0.02
C GLU A 26 -10.11 6.54 0.94
N GLY A 27 -9.73 6.50 2.22
CA GLY A 27 -10.40 5.75 3.27
C GLY A 27 -9.96 4.29 3.40
N ALA A 28 -10.64 3.56 4.28
CA ALA A 28 -10.47 2.13 4.44
C ALA A 28 -11.18 1.41 3.28
N TYR A 29 -10.42 0.67 2.49
CA TYR A 29 -10.90 -0.01 1.29
C TYR A 29 -10.48 -1.47 1.33
N GLN A 30 -11.38 -2.35 0.92
CA GLN A 30 -11.08 -3.76 0.72
C GLN A 30 -10.85 -3.99 -0.77
N ASP A 31 -9.66 -4.48 -1.12
CA ASP A 31 -9.33 -4.81 -2.51
C ASP A 31 -10.24 -5.94 -3.01
N PRO A 32 -11.07 -5.71 -4.05
CA PRO A 32 -11.99 -6.71 -4.59
C PRO A 32 -11.30 -7.66 -5.58
N ARG A 33 -10.02 -7.44 -5.90
CA ARG A 33 -9.27 -8.30 -6.82
C ARG A 33 -9.20 -9.71 -6.23
N ILE A 34 -9.46 -10.69 -7.08
CA ILE A 34 -9.27 -12.10 -6.76
C ILE A 34 -7.80 -12.40 -7.03
N ASP A 35 -7.10 -12.94 -6.04
CA ASP A 35 -5.75 -13.44 -6.25
C ASP A 35 -5.80 -14.68 -7.15
N THR A 36 -5.40 -14.50 -8.41
CA THR A 36 -5.31 -15.57 -9.41
C THR A 36 -3.95 -16.25 -9.44
N GLY A 37 -2.99 -15.80 -8.63
CA GLY A 37 -1.59 -16.20 -8.73
C GLY A 37 -0.85 -15.58 -9.92
N TYR A 38 -1.40 -14.52 -10.52
CA TYR A 38 -0.72 -13.78 -11.60
C TYR A 38 0.60 -13.14 -11.12
N TRP A 39 0.62 -12.67 -9.87
CA TRP A 39 1.82 -12.20 -9.19
C TRP A 39 2.32 -13.30 -8.25
N GLU A 40 3.55 -13.77 -8.44
CA GLU A 40 4.10 -14.91 -7.68
C GLU A 40 4.14 -14.67 -6.17
N GLU A 41 4.43 -13.43 -5.75
CA GLU A 41 4.47 -13.03 -4.33
C GLU A 41 3.11 -12.54 -3.80
N GLY A 42 2.07 -12.53 -4.65
CA GLY A 42 0.68 -12.26 -4.27
C GLY A 42 0.27 -10.78 -4.30
N LEU A 43 -1.05 -10.59 -4.14
CA LEU A 43 -1.65 -9.25 -4.06
C LEU A 43 -1.39 -8.59 -2.71
N PHE A 44 -1.38 -7.26 -2.71
CA PHE A 44 -1.21 -6.44 -1.54
C PHE A 44 -2.30 -5.37 -1.44
N ALA A 45 -2.86 -5.21 -0.24
CA ALA A 45 -3.75 -4.09 0.09
C ALA A 45 -3.64 -3.76 1.58
N ALA A 46 -3.23 -2.53 1.90
CA ALA A 46 -3.14 -2.06 3.28
C ALA A 46 -3.48 -0.57 3.38
N SER A 47 -4.01 -0.16 4.53
CA SER A 47 -4.31 1.25 4.81
C SER A 47 -3.17 1.93 5.55
N GLY A 48 -2.82 3.13 5.13
CA GLY A 48 -1.87 4.03 5.80
C GLY A 48 -2.49 5.40 6.06
N GLN A 49 -1.88 6.16 6.96
CA GLN A 49 -2.29 7.54 7.24
C GLN A 49 -1.26 8.53 6.68
N GLY A 50 -1.74 9.59 6.06
CA GLY A 50 -0.90 10.65 5.50
C GLY A 50 -1.69 11.92 5.23
N ARG A 51 -0.99 13.05 5.11
CA ARG A 51 -1.57 14.31 4.64
C ARG A 51 -1.67 14.35 3.12
N THR A 52 -0.88 13.52 2.45
CA THR A 52 -0.94 13.27 1.01
C THR A 52 -0.92 11.77 0.73
N VAL A 53 -1.23 11.40 -0.51
CA VAL A 53 -1.14 10.01 -0.99
C VAL A 53 0.28 9.47 -0.84
N GLU A 54 1.30 10.27 -1.16
CA GLU A 54 2.71 9.88 -1.07
C GLU A 54 3.13 9.62 0.38
N GLU A 55 2.67 10.44 1.33
CA GLU A 55 2.90 10.19 2.76
C GLU A 55 2.26 8.88 3.21
N ALA A 56 1.04 8.59 2.75
CA ALA A 56 0.36 7.34 3.08
C ALA A 56 1.05 6.12 2.45
N ILE A 57 1.52 6.21 1.20
CA ILE A 57 2.32 5.16 0.56
C ILE A 57 3.62 4.93 1.34
N ALA A 58 4.33 5.99 1.72
CA ALA A 58 5.57 5.87 2.50
C ALA A 58 5.32 5.24 3.87
N ALA A 59 4.20 5.57 4.54
CA ALA A 59 3.82 4.96 5.80
C ALA A 59 3.53 3.46 5.64
N VAL A 60 2.79 3.06 4.60
CA VAL A 60 2.53 1.64 4.31
C VAL A 60 3.83 0.90 4.00
N ARG A 61 4.70 1.46 3.16
CA ARG A 61 6.00 0.84 2.86
C ARG A 61 6.85 0.67 4.10
N ALA A 62 6.96 1.69 4.95
CA ALA A 62 7.75 1.61 6.18
C ALA A 62 7.21 0.56 7.18
N GLU A 63 5.92 0.26 7.14
CA GLU A 63 5.31 -0.76 8.02
C GLU A 63 5.49 -2.18 7.49
N TYR A 64 5.42 -2.37 6.17
CA TYR A 64 5.34 -3.70 5.56
C TYR A 64 6.59 -4.13 4.80
N GLU A 65 7.35 -3.22 4.21
CA GLU A 65 8.64 -3.55 3.58
C GLU A 65 9.69 -3.71 4.69
N ASP A 66 10.37 -4.86 4.72
CA ASP A 66 11.40 -5.13 5.73
C ASP A 66 12.70 -4.35 5.39
N PRO A 67 13.11 -3.37 6.21
CA PRO A 67 14.33 -2.61 5.96
C PRO A 67 15.62 -3.43 6.18
N LEU A 68 15.52 -4.63 6.76
CA LEU A 68 16.66 -5.50 7.06
C LEU A 68 16.88 -6.62 6.03
N ARG A 69 16.10 -6.66 4.94
CA ARG A 69 16.29 -7.62 3.85
C ARG A 69 17.44 -7.17 2.94
N ILE A 70 18.66 -7.20 3.46
CA ILE A 70 19.93 -7.03 2.74
C ILE A 70 20.77 -8.30 2.84
#